data_AF-A0A7V0M1B5-F1
#
_entry.id   AF-A0A7V0M1B5-F1
#
_cell.length_a   1.000
_cell.length_b   1.000
_cell.length_c   1.000
_cell.angle_alpha   90.00
_cell.angle_beta   90.00
_cell.angle_gamma   90.00
#
_symmetry.space_group_name_H-M   'P 1'
#
loop_
_entity.id
_entity.type
_entity.pdbx_description
1 polymer ?
#
loop_
_entity_poly.entity_id
_entity_poly.type
_entity_poly.pdbx_seq_one_letter_code
_entity_poly.pdbx_strand_id
1 'polypeptide(L)'
;LETYRQKKKVQITVVFDGDSVGVHPAQNRSGLHVVFSRFPQKADPIIKNMVRRSKNRRSILVVSSDRSVADFARSMGAKSMAAEEFYQRFLIFERVNPLSEKYDRNLSEAEVKNWMDIFNRRDVPRKDK
;
A
#
# COMPACT_ATOMS: atom_id res chain seq x y z
N LEU A 1 3.94 0.68 0.89
CA LEU A 1 2.81 -0.10 1.47
C LEU A 1 3.22 -1.46 2.02
N GLU A 2 4.03 -2.27 1.33
CA GLU A 2 4.46 -3.60 1.83
C GLU A 2 5.17 -3.50 3.20
N THR A 3 6.19 -2.65 3.32
CA THR A 3 6.92 -2.42 4.58
C THR A 3 6.01 -1.89 5.68
N TYR A 4 5.11 -0.97 5.35
CA TYR A 4 4.11 -0.45 6.29
C TYR A 4 3.24 -1.56 6.87
N ARG A 5 2.70 -2.43 6.02
CA ARG A 5 1.86 -3.54 6.48
C ARG A 5 2.66 -4.52 7.34
N GLN A 6 3.91 -4.82 6.98
CA GLN A 6 4.75 -5.77 7.75
C GLN A 6 5.04 -5.23 9.15
N LYS A 7 5.45 -3.96 9.26
CA LYS A 7 5.73 -3.34 10.58
C LYS A 7 4.48 -3.12 11.41
N LYS A 8 3.38 -2.68 10.79
CA LYS A 8 2.11 -2.47 11.49
C LYS A 8 1.33 -3.77 11.72
N LYS A 9 1.78 -4.89 11.12
CA LYS A 9 1.13 -6.21 11.16
C LYS A 9 -0.34 -6.13 10.73
N VAL A 10 -0.61 -5.43 9.63
CA VAL A 10 -1.96 -5.23 9.08
C VAL A 10 -2.09 -5.85 7.68
N GLN A 11 -3.32 -6.22 7.31
CA GLN A 11 -3.66 -6.49 5.92
C GLN A 11 -4.11 -5.19 5.25
N ILE A 12 -3.70 -4.98 4.01
CA ILE A 12 -4.05 -3.80 3.22
C ILE A 12 -4.79 -4.27 1.98
N THR A 13 -5.96 -3.69 1.72
CA THR A 13 -6.64 -3.81 0.43
C THR A 13 -6.69 -2.44 -0.23
N VAL A 14 -6.15 -2.34 -1.45
CA VAL A 14 -6.23 -1.16 -2.29
C VAL A 14 -7.30 -1.40 -3.34
N VAL A 15 -8.25 -0.48 -3.46
CA VAL A 15 -9.32 -0.57 -4.46
C VAL A 15 -9.13 0.56 -5.46
N PHE A 16 -8.91 0.22 -6.73
CA PHE A 16 -8.79 1.18 -7.82
C PHE A 16 -10.09 1.27 -8.62
N ASP A 17 -10.38 2.46 -9.15
CA ASP A 17 -11.36 2.61 -10.22
C ASP A 17 -10.82 1.91 -11.48
N GLY A 18 -11.57 0.96 -12.03
CA GLY A 18 -11.19 0.30 -13.26
C GLY A 18 -11.57 1.15 -14.47
N ASP A 19 -10.61 1.48 -15.31
CA ASP A 19 -10.90 1.87 -16.69
C ASP A 19 -11.21 0.60 -17.50
N SER A 20 -12.07 0.75 -18.49
CA SER A 20 -12.57 -0.25 -19.45
C SER A 20 -11.50 -1.07 -20.20
N VAL A 21 -10.21 -0.84 -19.95
CA VAL A 21 -9.08 -1.38 -20.71
C VAL A 21 -8.27 -2.34 -19.84
N GLY A 22 -8.74 -3.58 -19.71
CA GLY A 22 -7.95 -4.71 -19.23
C GLY A 22 -8.45 -5.36 -17.95
N VAL A 23 -8.58 -6.68 -17.98
CA VAL A 23 -8.73 -7.49 -16.76
C VAL A 23 -7.40 -7.47 -16.04
N HIS A 24 -7.23 -6.55 -15.08
CA HIS A 24 -6.09 -6.61 -14.19
C HIS A 24 -6.31 -7.77 -13.21
N PRO A 25 -5.49 -8.83 -13.23
CA PRO A 25 -5.60 -9.90 -12.25
C PRO A 25 -5.41 -9.30 -10.86
N ALA A 26 -6.28 -9.66 -9.91
CA ALA A 26 -6.14 -9.25 -8.52
C ALA A 26 -4.74 -9.65 -8.03
N GLN A 27 -3.90 -8.66 -7.74
CA GLN A 27 -2.55 -8.93 -7.28
C GLN A 27 -2.62 -9.21 -5.78
N ASN A 28 -2.45 -10.47 -5.41
CA ASN A 28 -2.39 -10.91 -4.02
C ASN A 28 -0.94 -11.17 -3.66
N ARG A 29 -0.34 -10.25 -2.90
CA ARG A 29 1.01 -10.43 -2.32
C ARG A 29 0.88 -10.45 -0.81
N SER A 30 0.90 -11.66 -0.22
CA SER A 30 1.09 -11.93 1.21
C SER A 30 0.33 -11.05 2.22
N GLY A 31 -0.83 -10.47 1.91
CA GLY A 31 -1.59 -9.56 2.79
C GLY A 31 -1.70 -8.12 2.29
N LEU A 32 -1.13 -7.81 1.13
CA LEU A 32 -1.49 -6.69 0.27
C LEU A 32 -2.35 -7.24 -0.88
N HIS A 33 -3.59 -6.77 -0.94
CA HIS A 33 -4.59 -7.14 -1.94
C HIS A 33 -4.89 -5.94 -2.81
N VAL A 34 -4.88 -6.11 -4.13
CA VAL A 34 -5.29 -5.07 -5.07
C VAL A 34 -6.56 -5.51 -5.78
N VAL A 35 -7.60 -4.69 -5.68
CA VAL A 35 -8.90 -4.92 -6.31
C VAL A 35 -9.15 -3.79 -7.31
N PHE A 36 -9.55 -4.14 -8.53
CA PHE A 36 -10.01 -3.18 -9.52
C PHE A 36 -11.54 -3.27 -9.60
N SER A 37 -12.21 -2.13 -9.54
CA SER A 37 -13.63 -2.07 -9.85
C SER A 37 -13.86 -2.34 -11.35
N ARG A 38 -15.08 -2.74 -11.71
CA ARG A 38 -15.45 -3.00 -13.12
C ARG A 38 -16.45 -1.95 -13.54
N PHE A 39 -16.14 -1.20 -14.60
CA PHE A 39 -17.09 -0.23 -15.16
C PHE A 39 -18.48 -0.88 -15.36
N PRO A 40 -19.58 -0.20 -14.95
CA PRO A 40 -19.69 1.17 -14.47
C PRO A 40 -19.50 1.36 -12.95
N GLN A 41 -19.15 0.30 -12.20
CA GLN A 41 -18.98 0.38 -10.75
C GLN A 41 -17.67 1.10 -10.41
N LYS A 42 -17.75 2.10 -9.52
CA LYS A 42 -16.59 2.78 -8.90
C LYS A 42 -16.05 1.99 -7.69
N ALA A 43 -14.89 2.38 -7.17
CA ALA A 43 -14.29 1.82 -5.96
C ALA A 43 -15.19 1.99 -4.72
N ASP A 44 -15.92 3.10 -4.64
CA ASP A 44 -16.83 3.45 -3.54
C ASP A 44 -17.79 2.31 -3.13
N PRO A 45 -18.67 1.78 -4.01
CA PRO A 45 -19.52 0.64 -3.69
C PRO A 45 -18.76 -0.58 -3.17
N ILE A 46 -17.57 -0.87 -3.71
CA ILE A 46 -16.76 -2.02 -3.31
C ILE A 46 -16.27 -1.84 -1.88
N ILE A 47 -15.69 -0.69 -1.56
CA ILE A 47 -15.20 -0.37 -0.21
C ILE A 47 -16.35 -0.42 0.80
N LYS A 48 -17.49 0.22 0.47
CA LYS A 48 -18.69 0.20 1.33
C LYS A 48 -19.18 -1.23 1.57
N ASN A 49 -19.18 -2.08 0.54
CA ASN A 49 -19.57 -3.49 0.68
C ASN A 49 -18.57 -4.30 1.53
N MET A 50 -17.26 -4.07 1.40
CA MET A 50 -16.24 -4.72 2.22
C MET A 50 -16.43 -4.40 3.71
N VAL A 51 -16.64 -3.12 4.04
CA VAL A 51 -16.91 -2.70 5.43
C VAL A 51 -18.21 -3.33 5.93
N ARG A 52 -19.27 -3.29 5.12
CA ARG A 52 -20.58 -3.84 5.49
C ARG A 52 -20.53 -5.34 5.79
N ARG A 53 -19.79 -6.11 4.99
CA ARG A 53 -19.69 -7.57 5.14
C ARG A 53 -18.72 -8.03 6.24
N SER A 54 -17.88 -7.14 6.75
CA SER A 54 -16.95 -7.50 7.82
C SER A 54 -17.67 -7.80 9.13
N LYS A 55 -17.29 -8.90 9.78
CA LYS A 55 -17.75 -9.27 11.13
C LYS A 55 -17.13 -8.38 12.22
N ASN A 56 -15.92 -7.87 11.99
CA ASN A 56 -15.21 -6.99 12.94
C ASN A 56 -14.92 -5.64 12.29
N ARG A 57 -15.91 -4.74 12.31
CA ARG A 57 -15.79 -3.42 11.67
C ARG A 57 -14.84 -2.48 12.42
N ARG A 58 -14.76 -2.62 13.74
CA ARG A 58 -13.89 -1.81 14.60
C ARG A 58 -12.39 -2.02 14.34
N SER A 59 -12.02 -3.14 13.73
CA SER A 59 -10.64 -3.41 13.30
C SER A 59 -10.31 -2.88 11.90
N ILE A 60 -11.29 -2.29 11.20
CA ILE A 60 -11.09 -1.73 9.86
C ILE A 60 -10.75 -0.24 9.97
N LEU A 61 -9.73 0.16 9.21
CA LEU A 61 -9.43 1.56 8.89
C LEU A 61 -9.68 1.79 7.40
N VAL A 62 -10.62 2.68 7.08
CA VAL A 62 -10.86 3.14 5.71
C VAL A 62 -10.07 4.41 5.45
N VAL A 63 -9.26 4.41 4.40
CA VAL A 63 -8.50 5.58 3.96
C VAL A 63 -9.09 6.06 2.64
N SER A 64 -9.61 7.28 2.59
CA SER A 64 -10.20 7.87 1.37
C SER A 64 -10.21 9.40 1.45
N SER A 65 -10.08 10.07 0.31
CA SER A 65 -10.37 11.51 0.17
C SER A 65 -11.87 11.77 -0.02
N ASP A 66 -12.66 10.74 -0.41
CA ASP A 66 -14.12 10.85 -0.54
C ASP A 66 -14.80 10.78 0.83
N ARG A 67 -15.46 11.87 1.23
CA ARG A 67 -16.17 11.98 2.51
C ARG A 67 -17.33 11.01 2.62
N SER A 68 -18.03 10.71 1.53
CA SER A 68 -19.16 9.77 1.54
C SER A 68 -18.72 8.35 1.92
N VAL A 69 -17.52 7.95 1.50
CA VAL A 69 -16.92 6.65 1.88
C VAL A 69 -16.49 6.67 3.34
N ALA A 70 -15.85 7.75 3.78
CA ALA A 70 -15.39 7.91 5.16
C ALA A 70 -16.56 7.94 6.15
N ASP A 71 -17.64 8.65 5.83
CA ASP A 71 -18.83 8.77 6.68
C ASP A 71 -19.62 7.47 6.75
N PHE A 72 -19.75 6.77 5.63
CA PHE A 72 -20.32 5.41 5.62
C PHE A 72 -19.50 4.45 6.49
N ALA A 73 -18.18 4.51 6.43
CA ALA A 73 -17.33 3.67 7.26
C ALA A 73 -17.55 3.95 8.76
N ARG A 74 -17.61 5.22 9.14
CA ARG A 74 -17.88 5.65 10.52
C ARG A 74 -19.27 5.22 10.99
N SER A 75 -20.31 5.39 10.18
CA SER A 75 -21.68 4.99 10.55
C SER A 75 -21.81 3.48 10.77
N MET A 76 -20.98 2.69 10.11
CA MET A 76 -20.88 1.24 10.29
C MET A 76 -19.97 0.82 11.47
N GLY A 77 -19.38 1.77 12.20
CA GLY A 77 -18.51 1.52 13.35
C GLY A 77 -17.05 1.17 12.99
N ALA A 78 -16.64 1.42 11.75
CA ALA A 78 -15.23 1.36 11.35
C ALA A 78 -14.52 2.69 11.58
N LYS A 79 -13.19 2.66 11.64
CA LYS A 79 -12.37 3.88 11.67
C LYS A 79 -12.21 4.41 10.25
N SER A 80 -12.04 5.72 10.11
CA SER A 80 -11.66 6.33 8.84
C SER A 80 -10.59 7.41 9.01
N MET A 81 -9.81 7.62 7.96
CA MET A 81 -8.71 8.59 7.89
C MET A 81 -8.68 9.22 6.50
N ALA A 82 -8.39 10.52 6.43
CA ALA A 82 -8.22 11.19 5.15
C ALA A 82 -6.99 10.63 4.41
N ALA A 83 -7.03 10.54 3.09
CA ALA A 83 -5.90 9.99 2.33
C ALA A 83 -4.64 10.85 2.48
N GLU A 84 -4.81 12.18 2.55
CA GLU A 84 -3.75 13.15 2.76
C GLU A 84 -3.10 12.95 4.13
N GLU A 85 -3.90 12.73 5.17
CA GLU A 85 -3.42 12.44 6.52
C GLU A 85 -2.64 11.11 6.55
N PHE A 86 -3.18 10.07 5.92
CA PHE A 86 -2.49 8.79 5.79
C PHE A 86 -1.15 8.95 5.08
N TYR A 87 -1.10 9.73 4.00
CA TYR A 87 0.11 9.99 3.24
C TYR A 87 1.18 10.70 4.09
N GLN A 88 0.82 11.72 4.87
CA GLN A 88 1.75 12.38 5.78
C GLN A 88 2.30 11.41 6.85
N ARG A 89 1.42 10.62 7.47
CA ARG A 89 1.84 9.58 8.44
C ARG A 89 2.72 8.52 7.79
N PHE A 90 2.46 8.19 6.53
CA PHE A 90 3.24 7.24 5.76
C PHE A 90 4.64 7.77 5.44
N LEU A 91 4.78 9.04 5.03
CA LEU A 91 6.09 9.67 4.80
C LEU A 91 6.96 9.68 6.06
N ILE A 92 6.37 10.03 7.21
CA ILE A 92 7.07 9.95 8.50
C ILE A 92 7.47 8.50 8.80
N PHE A 93 6.56 7.55 8.59
CA PHE A 93 6.84 6.13 8.80
C PHE A 93 8.02 5.63 7.93
N GLU A 94 8.10 6.04 6.67
CA GLU A 94 9.19 5.67 5.77
C GLU A 94 10.52 6.32 6.19
N ARG A 95 10.51 7.56 6.69
CA ARG A 95 11.73 8.23 7.22
C ARG A 95 12.27 7.59 8.49
N VAL A 96 11.40 7.19 9.42
CA VAL A 96 11.79 6.54 10.69
C VAL A 96 12.01 5.02 10.51
N ASN A 97 12.07 4.54 9.26
CA ASN A 97 12.33 3.15 8.98
C ASN A 97 13.85 2.89 8.92
N PRO A 98 14.46 2.10 9.83
CA PRO A 98 15.91 1.86 9.82
C PRO A 98 16.42 1.19 8.53
N LEU A 99 15.52 0.58 7.75
CA LEU A 99 15.84 0.06 6.43
C LEU A 99 15.99 1.18 5.39
N SER A 100 15.24 2.29 5.48
CA SER A 100 15.45 3.44 4.59
C SER A 100 16.73 4.19 4.95
N GLU A 101 17.11 4.29 6.23
CA GLU A 101 18.40 4.86 6.66
C GLU A 101 19.63 4.22 5.99
N LYS A 102 19.54 2.96 5.53
CA LYS A 102 20.61 2.30 4.80
C LYS A 102 20.68 2.70 3.31
N TYR A 103 19.55 3.12 2.72
CA TYR A 103 19.43 3.47 1.29
C TYR A 103 19.22 4.97 1.03
N ASP A 104 18.90 5.75 2.07
CA ASP A 104 18.64 7.20 2.05
C ASP A 104 19.85 8.00 2.57
N ARG A 105 20.99 7.33 2.78
CA ARG A 105 22.28 8.04 2.79
C ARG A 105 22.46 8.55 1.37
N ASN A 106 22.55 9.86 1.19
CA ASN A 106 23.02 10.48 -0.05
C ASN A 106 24.24 9.69 -0.54
N LEU A 107 24.02 8.76 -1.47
CA LEU A 107 25.06 7.85 -1.94
C LEU A 107 26.10 8.73 -2.61
N SER A 108 27.35 8.59 -2.18
CA SER A 108 28.43 9.27 -2.87
C SER A 108 28.51 8.77 -4.31
N GLU A 109 28.97 9.61 -5.23
CA GLU A 109 29.13 9.26 -6.64
C GLU A 109 30.00 8.00 -6.82
N ALA A 110 30.96 7.79 -5.92
CA ALA A 110 31.79 6.59 -5.86
C ALA A 110 31.00 5.32 -5.50
N GLU A 111 30.06 5.40 -4.56
CA GLU A 111 29.20 4.27 -4.20
C GLU A 111 28.25 3.94 -5.35
N VAL A 112 27.61 4.95 -5.97
CA VAL A 112 26.74 4.75 -7.13
C VAL A 112 27.50 4.08 -8.27
N LYS A 113 28.72 4.53 -8.56
CA LYS A 113 29.58 3.92 -9.58
C LYS A 113 29.92 2.47 -9.24
N ASN A 114 30.25 2.18 -7.98
CA ASN A 114 30.53 0.82 -7.53
C ASN A 114 29.30 -0.09 -7.69
N TRP A 115 28.11 0.40 -7.35
CA TRP A 115 26.85 -0.31 -7.57
C TRP A 115 26.55 -0.53 -9.06
N MET A 116 26.78 0.46 -9.92
CA MET A 116 26.65 0.32 -11.37
C MET A 116 27.60 -0.73 -11.94
N ASP A 117 28.85 -0.78 -11.48
CA ASP A 117 29.82 -1.80 -11.88
C ASP A 117 29.41 -3.21 -11.43
N ILE A 118 28.84 -3.35 -10.23
CA ILE A 118 28.32 -4.63 -9.71
C ILE A 118 27.12 -5.12 -10.51
N PHE A 119 26.20 -4.24 -10.93
CA PHE A 119 25.03 -4.64 -11.74
C PHE A 119 25.38 -4.92 -13.20
N ASN A 120 26.40 -4.26 -13.74
CA ASN A 120 26.81 -4.43 -15.13
C ASN A 120 27.74 -5.64 -15.33
N ARG A 121 28.40 -6.10 -14.27
CA ARG A 121 29.05 -7.42 -14.21
C ARG A 121 27.99 -8.44 -13.79
N ARG A 122 27.57 -9.32 -14.69
CA ARG A 122 26.71 -10.46 -14.33
C ARG A 122 27.46 -11.39 -13.37
N ASP A 123 27.42 -11.09 -12.08
CA ASP A 123 27.64 -12.03 -10.99
C ASP A 123 27.08 -11.43 -9.70
N VAL A 124 25.81 -11.76 -9.42
CA VAL A 124 25.25 -11.61 -8.09
C VAL A 124 25.66 -12.89 -7.33
N PRO A 125 26.51 -12.84 -6.29
CA PRO A 125 26.85 -14.02 -5.52
C PRO A 125 25.56 -14.59 -4.92
N ARG A 126 25.23 -15.84 -5.26
CA ARG A 126 24.16 -16.57 -4.57
C ARG A 126 24.59 -16.72 -3.11
N LYS A 127 23.70 -16.29 -2.21
CA LYS A 127 23.90 -16.48 -0.78
C LYS A 127 23.60 -17.93 -0.46
N ASP A 128 24.63 -18.76 -0.41
CA ASP A 128 24.53 -20.13 0.07
C ASP A 128 24.08 -20.14 1.54
N LYS A 129 23.15 -21.05 1.85
CA LYS A 129 22.79 -21.48 3.19
C LYS A 129 23.26 -22.91 3.36
#